data_AF-A0A917DL35-F1
#
_entry.id   AF-A0A917DL35-F1
#
_cell.length_a   1.000
_cell.length_b   1.000
_cell.length_c   1.000
_cell.angle_alpha   90.00
_cell.angle_beta   90.00
_cell.angle_gamma   90.00
#
_symmetry.space_group_name_H-M   'P 1'
#
loop_
_entity.id
_entity.type
_entity.pdbx_description
1 polymer ?
#
loop_
_entity_poly.entity_id
_entity_poly.type
_entity_poly.pdbx_seq_one_letter_code
_entity_poly.pdbx_strand_id
1 'polypeptide(L)'
;MIMKMLTDEQIFDILDGCASKEILSQHQNLLTESAEYKAYFDELEAVHFDLADLNIEKPSAEFTENLLANIAYAPVKKKSWSSQLTWIFLALMSVFFVVTIGLAVFYFSNSTSAIAIPRVNNLEVINDFSTDLLVKVILLINLIVILAIFDKKVLKPYFMNRKVRLS
;
A
#
# COMPACT_ATOMS: atom_id res chain seq x y z
N MET A 1 10.41 33.31 44.32
CA MET A 1 10.35 32.05 43.55
C MET A 1 10.09 32.46 42.12
N ILE A 2 11.10 32.38 41.25
CA ILE A 2 10.97 32.86 39.86
C ILE A 2 10.15 31.80 39.11
N MET A 3 8.88 32.09 38.82
CA MET A 3 8.03 31.24 37.99
C MET A 3 8.67 31.16 36.60
N LYS A 4 8.98 29.94 36.14
CA LYS A 4 9.55 29.72 34.83
C LYS A 4 8.42 29.81 33.79
N MET A 5 8.12 31.02 33.35
CA MET A 5 7.23 31.27 32.21
C MET A 5 7.95 30.90 30.90
N LEU A 6 7.19 30.59 29.84
CA LEU A 6 7.73 30.48 28.48
C LEU A 6 8.22 31.85 28.02
N THR A 7 9.24 31.86 27.16
CA THR A 7 9.67 33.10 26.51
C THR A 7 8.68 33.50 25.42
N ASP A 8 8.58 34.80 25.11
CA ASP A 8 7.66 35.33 24.09
C ASP A 8 7.79 34.62 22.74
N GLU A 9 9.02 34.33 22.29
CA GLU A 9 9.28 33.57 21.05
C GLU A 9 8.58 32.20 21.05
N GLN A 10 8.60 31.50 22.19
CA GLN A 10 7.97 30.19 22.31
C GLN A 10 6.45 30.30 22.32
N ILE A 11 5.91 31.43 22.79
CA ILE A 11 4.47 31.73 22.72
C ILE A 11 4.07 32.00 21.27
N PHE A 12 4.87 32.76 20.51
CA PHE A 12 4.65 32.97 19.08
C PHE A 12 4.79 31.68 18.28
N ASP A 13 5.78 30.84 18.57
CA ASP A 13 5.91 29.50 17.95
C ASP A 13 4.64 28.64 18.17
N ILE A 14 3.99 28.78 19.32
CA ILE A 14 2.72 28.10 19.62
C ILE A 14 1.59 28.68 18.77
N LEU A 15 1.46 30.01 18.70
CA LEU A 15 0.44 30.70 17.92
C LEU A 15 0.57 30.43 16.41
N ASP A 16 1.80 30.37 15.89
CA ASP A 16 2.12 30.04 14.50
C ASP A 16 1.96 28.54 14.18
N GLY A 17 1.80 27.69 15.19
CA GLY A 17 1.68 26.23 15.04
C GLY A 17 3.01 25.52 14.73
N CYS A 18 4.15 26.16 14.95
CA CYS A 18 5.51 25.64 14.72
C CYS A 18 6.18 25.07 15.97
N ALA A 19 5.54 25.19 17.15
CA ALA A 19 6.12 24.77 18.43
C ALA A 19 6.42 23.27 18.53
N SER A 20 7.49 22.94 19.26
CA SER A 20 7.84 21.56 19.59
C SER A 20 6.84 20.93 20.57
N LYS A 21 6.77 19.59 20.60
CA LYS A 21 5.88 18.86 21.50
C LYS A 21 6.19 19.10 22.98
N GLU A 22 7.46 19.35 23.34
CA GLU A 22 7.82 19.68 24.72
C GLU A 22 7.26 21.04 25.14
N ILE A 23 7.34 22.04 24.25
CA ILE A 23 6.86 23.40 24.49
C ILE A 23 5.33 23.40 24.64
N LEU A 24 4.61 22.68 23.78
CA LEU A 24 3.15 22.54 23.88
C LEU A 24 2.70 21.90 25.20
N SER A 25 3.42 20.88 25.67
CA SER A 25 3.14 20.25 26.97
C SER A 25 3.37 21.21 28.14
N GLN A 26 4.46 21.99 28.11
CA GLN A 26 4.73 23.00 29.14
C GLN A 26 3.69 24.11 29.13
N HIS A 27 3.29 24.59 27.95
CA HIS A 27 2.22 25.58 27.81
C HIS A 27 0.90 25.09 28.41
N GLN A 28 0.49 23.85 28.14
CA GLN A 28 -0.76 23.29 28.69
C GLN A 28 -0.72 23.18 30.23
N ASN A 29 0.43 22.82 30.79
CA ASN A 29 0.61 22.78 32.25
C ASN A 29 0.51 24.19 32.84
N LEU A 30 1.17 25.17 32.23
CA LEU A 30 1.18 26.56 32.72
C LEU A 30 -0.17 27.27 32.59
N LEU A 31 -0.96 26.97 31.55
CA LEU A 31 -2.34 27.44 31.44
C LEU A 31 -3.24 26.93 32.57
N THR A 32 -2.94 25.75 33.12
CA THR A 32 -3.71 25.13 34.21
C THR A 32 -3.22 25.60 35.58
N GLU A 33 -1.91 25.82 35.74
CA GLU A 33 -1.27 26.12 37.02
C GLU A 33 -1.23 27.62 37.35
N SER A 34 -1.16 28.50 36.34
CA SER A 34 -0.98 29.94 36.56
C SER A 34 -2.02 30.78 35.82
N ALA A 35 -2.86 31.46 36.59
CA ALA A 35 -3.81 32.44 36.07
C ALA A 35 -3.10 33.67 35.47
N GLU A 36 -1.90 34.00 35.95
CA GLU A 36 -1.10 35.13 35.48
C GLU A 36 -0.50 34.84 34.09
N TYR A 37 -0.01 33.62 33.86
CA TYR A 37 0.46 33.19 32.55
C TYR A 37 -0.68 33.17 31.51
N LYS A 38 -1.87 32.74 31.91
CA LYS A 38 -3.04 32.74 31.02
C LYS A 38 -3.39 34.16 30.57
N ALA A 39 -3.46 35.12 31.50
CA ALA A 39 -3.74 36.50 31.15
C ALA A 39 -2.69 37.09 30.20
N TYR A 40 -1.40 36.80 30.44
CA TYR A 40 -0.31 37.21 29.56
C TYR A 40 -0.39 36.59 28.16
N PHE A 41 -0.76 35.30 28.07
CA PHE A 41 -0.98 34.62 26.80
C PHE A 41 -2.15 35.23 26.03
N ASP A 42 -3.28 35.50 26.69
CA ASP A 42 -4.46 36.12 26.08
C ASP A 42 -4.13 37.52 25.51
N GLU A 43 -3.29 38.30 26.19
CA GLU A 43 -2.79 39.60 25.68
C GLU A 43 -1.93 39.44 24.41
N LEU A 44 -0.99 38.49 24.41
CA LEU A 44 -0.13 38.20 23.26
C LEU A 44 -0.91 37.65 22.06
N GLU A 45 -1.90 36.79 22.32
CA GLU A 45 -2.81 36.25 21.30
C GLU A 45 -3.60 37.37 20.62
N ALA A 46 -4.13 38.33 21.40
CA ALA A 46 -4.82 39.49 20.86
C ALA A 46 -3.91 40.31 19.93
N VAL A 47 -2.68 40.60 20.34
CA VAL A 47 -1.70 41.32 19.51
C VAL A 47 -1.37 40.54 18.24
N HIS A 48 -1.19 39.22 18.33
CA HIS A 48 -0.90 38.39 17.15
C HIS A 48 -2.03 38.46 16.12
N PHE A 49 -3.29 38.37 16.55
CA PHE A 49 -4.43 38.47 15.64
C PHE A 49 -4.60 39.87 15.05
N ASP A 50 -4.37 40.92 15.85
CA ASP A 50 -4.39 42.30 15.35
C ASP A 50 -3.33 42.52 14.25
N LEU A 51 -2.16 41.89 14.40
CA LEU A 51 -1.11 41.92 13.37
C LEU A 51 -1.46 41.08 12.14
N ALA A 52 -2.14 39.94 12.32
CA ALA A 52 -2.57 39.09 11.22
C ALA A 52 -3.69 39.73 10.36
N ASP A 53 -4.52 40.58 10.96
CA ASP A 53 -5.59 41.32 10.25
C ASP A 53 -5.07 42.57 9.52
N LEU A 54 -3.79 42.93 9.70
CA LEU A 54 -3.17 43.95 8.88
C LEU A 54 -3.22 43.52 7.42
N ASN A 55 -3.77 44.37 6.57
CA ASN A 55 -3.91 44.11 5.14
C ASN A 55 -2.53 44.19 4.47
N ILE A 56 -1.75 43.12 4.57
CA ILE A 56 -0.43 42.99 3.96
C ILE A 56 -0.58 43.06 2.43
N GLU A 57 0.44 43.59 1.76
CA GLU A 57 0.48 43.73 0.31
C GLU A 57 0.04 42.43 -0.39
N LYS A 58 -0.93 42.56 -1.30
CA LYS A 58 -1.42 41.42 -2.07
C LYS A 58 -0.27 40.81 -2.88
N PRO A 59 -0.13 39.47 -2.90
CA PRO A 59 0.83 38.83 -3.80
C PRO A 59 0.51 39.20 -5.25
N SER A 60 1.49 39.06 -6.15
CA SER A 60 1.29 39.34 -7.57
C SER A 60 0.13 38.50 -8.13
N ALA A 61 -0.60 39.05 -9.11
CA ALA A 61 -1.74 38.36 -9.72
C ALA A 61 -1.39 36.96 -10.26
N GLU A 62 -0.14 36.77 -10.71
CA GLU A 62 0.37 35.52 -11.26
C GLU A 62 0.85 34.52 -10.20
N PHE A 63 0.93 34.90 -8.91
CA PHE A 63 1.44 34.03 -7.84
C PHE A 63 0.59 32.76 -7.71
N THR A 64 -0.73 32.91 -7.66
CA THR A 64 -1.66 31.78 -7.51
C THR A 64 -1.60 30.86 -8.73
N GLU A 65 -1.50 31.42 -9.94
CA GLU A 65 -1.39 30.65 -11.19
C GLU A 65 -0.09 29.83 -11.23
N ASN A 66 1.04 30.46 -10.87
CA ASN A 66 2.34 29.79 -10.83
C ASN A 66 2.40 28.70 -9.73
N LEU A 67 1.78 28.95 -8.57
CA LEU A 67 1.70 27.95 -7.50
C LEU A 67 0.83 26.76 -7.94
N LEU A 68 -0.36 27.02 -8.49
CA LEU A 68 -1.27 25.98 -9.01
C LEU A 68 -0.64 25.17 -10.13
N ALA A 69 0.10 25.80 -11.05
CA ALA A 69 0.84 25.11 -12.09
C ALA A 69 1.89 24.15 -11.50
N ASN A 70 2.57 24.52 -10.41
CA ASN A 70 3.56 23.66 -9.78
C ASN A 70 2.95 22.54 -8.91
N ILE A 71 1.79 22.76 -8.27
CA ILE A 71 1.13 21.72 -7.45
C ILE A 71 0.29 20.73 -8.27
N ALA A 72 -0.38 21.19 -9.34
CA ALA A 72 -1.24 20.34 -10.16
C ALA A 72 -0.45 19.29 -10.96
N TYR A 73 0.87 19.50 -11.13
CA TYR A 73 1.77 18.64 -11.89
C TYR A 73 2.64 17.72 -11.03
N ALA A 74 2.25 17.41 -9.79
CA ALA A 74 2.81 16.27 -9.07
C ALA A 74 1.94 15.02 -9.34
N PRO A 75 2.09 14.30 -10.48
CA PRO A 75 1.42 13.02 -10.63
C PRO A 75 1.95 12.12 -9.53
N VAL A 76 1.07 11.67 -8.65
CA VAL A 76 1.32 10.56 -7.74
C VAL A 76 1.56 9.32 -8.61
N LYS A 77 2.78 9.14 -9.12
CA LYS A 77 3.21 7.92 -9.82
C LYS A 77 3.36 6.82 -8.78
N LYS A 78 2.23 6.25 -8.34
CA LYS A 78 2.20 4.94 -7.72
C LYS A 78 1.63 3.92 -8.71
N LYS A 79 2.27 3.79 -9.87
CA LYS A 79 2.16 2.53 -10.63
C LYS A 79 3.06 1.52 -9.94
N SER A 80 2.53 0.89 -8.89
CA SER A 80 3.22 -0.13 -8.13
C SER A 80 3.51 -1.34 -9.03
N TRP A 81 4.75 -1.43 -9.50
CA TRP A 81 5.30 -2.58 -10.24
C TRP A 81 5.17 -3.89 -9.44
N SER A 82 4.99 -3.79 -8.11
CA SER A 82 4.78 -4.92 -7.20
C SER A 82 3.51 -5.73 -7.50
N SER A 83 2.42 -5.10 -7.99
CA SER A 83 1.19 -5.84 -8.32
C SER A 83 1.34 -6.72 -9.56
N GLN A 84 2.19 -6.34 -10.51
CA GLN A 84 2.44 -7.16 -11.71
C GLN A 84 3.43 -8.29 -11.41
N LEU A 85 4.39 -8.06 -10.51
CA LEU A 85 5.38 -9.06 -10.10
C LEU A 85 4.72 -10.30 -9.47
N THR A 86 3.72 -10.11 -8.60
CA THR A 86 3.02 -11.23 -7.95
C THR A 86 2.29 -12.13 -8.94
N TRP A 87 1.64 -11.54 -9.95
CA TRP A 87 0.98 -12.29 -11.01
C TRP A 87 1.96 -13.02 -11.94
N ILE A 88 3.11 -12.41 -12.24
CA ILE A 88 4.17 -13.05 -13.04
C ILE A 88 4.79 -14.23 -12.27
N PHE A 89 5.06 -14.03 -10.98
CA PHE A 89 5.59 -15.08 -10.11
C PHE A 89 4.63 -16.26 -9.99
N LEU A 90 3.34 -16.00 -9.77
CA LEU A 90 2.31 -17.04 -9.69
C LEU A 90 2.21 -17.84 -11.00
N ALA A 91 2.24 -17.15 -12.14
CA ALA A 91 2.19 -17.80 -13.45
C ALA A 91 3.43 -18.68 -13.69
N LEU A 92 4.62 -18.20 -13.32
CA LEU A 92 5.86 -18.96 -13.47
C LEU A 92 5.87 -20.21 -12.57
N MET A 93 5.43 -20.07 -11.32
CA MET A 93 5.33 -21.20 -10.38
C MET A 93 4.31 -22.24 -10.85
N SER A 94 3.18 -21.82 -11.42
CA SER A 94 2.18 -22.73 -11.97
C SER A 94 2.75 -23.55 -13.14
N VAL A 95 3.45 -22.91 -14.08
CA VAL A 95 4.10 -23.61 -15.20
C VAL A 95 5.15 -24.60 -14.70
N PHE A 96 6.00 -24.18 -13.76
CA PHE A 96 7.02 -25.04 -13.18
C PHE A 96 6.40 -26.29 -12.53
N PHE A 97 5.31 -26.10 -11.77
CA PHE A 97 4.61 -27.20 -11.09
C PHE A 97 3.96 -28.19 -12.07
N VAL A 98 3.37 -27.70 -13.16
CA VAL A 98 2.80 -28.56 -14.21
C VAL A 98 3.90 -29.36 -14.92
N VAL A 99 5.03 -28.72 -15.21
CA VAL A 99 6.16 -29.36 -15.90
C VAL A 99 6.81 -30.43 -15.02
N THR A 100 7.02 -30.17 -13.73
CA THR A 100 7.62 -31.15 -12.81
C THR A 100 6.70 -32.36 -12.60
N ILE A 101 5.39 -32.16 -12.48
CA ILE A 101 4.43 -33.25 -12.41
C ILE A 101 4.39 -34.04 -13.73
N GLY A 102 4.39 -33.34 -14.87
CA GLY A 102 4.42 -33.99 -16.18
C GLY A 102 5.66 -34.87 -16.36
N LEU A 103 6.84 -34.38 -15.96
CA LEU A 103 8.08 -35.15 -15.95
C LEU A 103 7.99 -36.34 -15.00
N ALA A 104 7.49 -36.16 -13.77
CA ALA A 104 7.35 -37.24 -12.81
C ALA A 104 6.45 -38.37 -13.34
N VAL A 105 5.29 -38.03 -13.91
CA VAL A 105 4.37 -39.01 -14.51
C VAL A 105 5.00 -39.68 -15.74
N PHE A 106 5.69 -38.93 -16.60
CA PHE A 106 6.35 -39.47 -17.78
C PHE A 106 7.48 -40.45 -17.42
N TYR A 107 8.31 -40.12 -16.42
CA TYR A 107 9.37 -41.02 -15.97
C TYR A 107 8.81 -42.26 -15.28
N PHE A 108 7.77 -42.12 -14.44
CA PHE A 108 7.14 -43.26 -13.75
C PHE A 108 6.39 -44.19 -14.72
N SER A 109 5.82 -43.63 -15.80
CA SER A 109 5.10 -44.39 -16.81
C SER A 109 6.01 -45.11 -17.82
N ASN A 110 7.23 -44.62 -18.06
CA ASN A 110 8.19 -45.24 -18.99
C ASN A 110 9.20 -46.17 -18.29
N SER A 111 9.26 -46.16 -16.96
CA SER A 111 10.08 -47.10 -16.19
C SER A 111 9.40 -48.47 -16.06
N THR A 112 9.38 -49.25 -17.15
CA THR A 112 9.26 -50.73 -17.11
C THR A 112 10.56 -51.39 -16.64
N SER A 113 11.24 -50.77 -15.69
CA SER A 113 12.41 -51.33 -15.04
C SER A 113 12.02 -51.60 -13.60
N ALA A 114 11.98 -52.89 -13.26
CA ALA A 114 11.81 -53.38 -11.91
C ALA A 114 12.94 -52.83 -11.02
N ILE A 115 12.73 -51.64 -10.47
CA ILE A 115 13.52 -51.13 -9.36
C ILE A 115 12.98 -51.87 -8.14
N ALA A 116 13.75 -52.84 -7.65
CA ALA A 116 13.48 -53.48 -6.37
C ALA A 116 13.67 -52.44 -5.27
N ILE A 117 12.58 -51.74 -4.93
CA ILE A 117 12.48 -50.92 -3.72
C ILE A 117 12.44 -51.92 -2.56
N PRO A 118 13.38 -51.89 -1.61
CA PRO A 118 13.25 -52.71 -0.41
C PRO A 118 11.95 -52.33 0.28
N ARG A 119 11.03 -53.29 0.35
CA ARG A 119 9.71 -53.15 0.96
C ARG A 119 9.90 -52.88 2.46
N VAL A 120 9.97 -51.62 2.83
CA VAL A 120 9.70 -51.19 4.20
C VAL A 120 8.19 -51.29 4.39
N ASN A 121 7.78 -52.37 5.05
CA ASN A 121 6.41 -52.64 5.44
C ASN A 121 5.90 -51.53 6.38
N ASN A 122 5.21 -50.50 5.87
CA ASN A 122 4.34 -49.65 6.70
C ASN A 122 3.53 -48.54 5.99
N LEU A 123 3.36 -48.50 4.67
CA LEU A 123 2.51 -47.46 4.04
C LEU A 123 1.59 -48.01 2.93
N GLU A 124 0.84 -49.07 3.22
CA GLU A 124 -0.25 -49.53 2.35
C GLU A 124 -1.52 -48.65 2.42
N VAL A 125 -1.56 -47.62 3.29
CA VAL A 125 -2.75 -46.76 3.48
C VAL A 125 -2.83 -45.59 2.48
N ILE A 126 -1.76 -45.28 1.74
CA ILE A 126 -1.72 -44.10 0.86
C ILE A 126 -1.90 -44.46 -0.62
N ASN A 127 -1.79 -45.75 -0.98
CA ASN A 127 -1.76 -46.18 -2.38
C ASN A 127 -3.14 -46.27 -3.04
N ASP A 128 -4.22 -46.11 -2.27
CA ASP A 128 -5.60 -46.21 -2.73
C ASP A 128 -6.27 -44.84 -2.96
N PHE A 129 -5.53 -43.74 -2.72
CA PHE A 129 -5.97 -42.43 -3.17
C PHE A 129 -5.76 -42.37 -4.67
N SER A 130 -6.80 -42.76 -5.42
CA SER A 130 -6.79 -42.93 -6.87
C SER A 130 -6.04 -41.78 -7.55
N THR A 131 -4.79 -42.04 -7.90
CA THR A 131 -3.86 -41.06 -8.46
C THR A 131 -4.43 -40.47 -9.75
N ASP A 132 -5.24 -41.25 -10.47
CA ASP A 132 -6.04 -40.83 -11.61
C ASP A 132 -7.06 -39.72 -11.27
N LEU A 133 -7.77 -39.82 -10.14
CA LEU A 133 -8.72 -38.79 -9.69
C LEU A 133 -7.97 -37.51 -9.31
N LEU A 134 -6.85 -37.62 -8.59
CA LEU A 134 -6.02 -36.46 -8.24
C LEU A 134 -5.47 -35.75 -9.48
N VAL A 135 -4.95 -36.50 -10.45
CA VAL A 135 -4.45 -35.93 -11.71
C VAL A 135 -5.57 -35.23 -12.47
N LYS A 136 -6.76 -35.84 -12.56
CA LYS A 136 -7.93 -35.22 -13.21
C LYS A 136 -8.38 -33.93 -12.52
N VAL A 137 -8.40 -33.90 -11.18
CA VAL A 137 -8.76 -32.71 -10.40
C VAL A 137 -7.73 -31.59 -10.60
N ILE A 138 -6.43 -31.92 -10.57
CA ILE A 138 -5.36 -30.95 -10.80
C ILE A 138 -5.42 -30.38 -12.23
N LEU A 139 -5.70 -31.22 -13.23
CA LEU A 139 -5.86 -30.78 -14.62
C LEU A 139 -7.06 -29.82 -14.76
N LEU A 140 -8.18 -30.15 -14.11
CA LEU A 140 -9.37 -29.30 -14.10
C LEU A 140 -9.10 -27.94 -13.43
N ILE A 141 -8.37 -27.90 -12.32
CA ILE A 141 -7.97 -26.65 -11.66
C ILE A 141 -7.08 -25.82 -12.58
N ASN A 142 -6.09 -26.44 -13.22
CA ASN A 142 -5.22 -25.73 -14.17
C ASN A 142 -5.99 -25.18 -15.37
N LEU A 143 -6.97 -25.93 -15.90
CA LEU A 143 -7.85 -25.47 -16.97
C LEU A 143 -8.66 -24.23 -16.55
N ILE A 144 -9.21 -24.23 -15.33
CA ILE A 144 -9.95 -23.08 -14.78
C ILE A 144 -9.04 -21.86 -14.68
N VAL A 145 -7.79 -22.03 -14.19
CA VAL A 145 -6.82 -20.94 -14.08
C VAL A 145 -6.48 -20.36 -15.45
N ILE A 146 -6.20 -21.22 -16.44
CA ILE A 146 -5.93 -20.80 -17.82
C ILE A 146 -7.13 -20.04 -18.40
N LEU A 147 -8.35 -20.54 -18.19
CA LEU A 147 -9.57 -19.91 -18.69
C LEU A 147 -9.82 -18.55 -18.02
N ALA A 148 -9.59 -18.43 -16.71
CA ALA A 148 -9.72 -17.17 -15.98
C ALA A 148 -8.70 -16.12 -16.45
N ILE A 149 -7.47 -16.55 -16.76
CA ILE A 149 -6.45 -15.67 -17.36
C ILE A 149 -6.87 -15.27 -18.77
N PHE A 150 -7.35 -16.21 -19.58
CA PHE A 150 -7.82 -15.95 -20.94
C PHE A 150 -8.99 -14.96 -20.96
N ASP A 151 -9.97 -15.11 -20.07
CA ASP A 151 -11.09 -14.17 -19.95
C ASP A 151 -10.60 -12.76 -19.59
N LYS A 152 -9.72 -12.66 -18.58
CA LYS A 152 -9.22 -11.37 -18.10
C LYS A 152 -8.31 -10.66 -19.11
N LYS A 153 -7.46 -11.40 -19.84
CA LYS A 153 -6.45 -10.82 -20.75
C LYS A 153 -6.90 -10.74 -22.21
N VAL A 154 -7.80 -11.61 -22.67
CA VAL A 154 -8.20 -11.66 -24.08
C VAL A 154 -9.63 -11.17 -24.23
N LEU A 155 -10.58 -11.74 -23.49
CA LEU A 155 -12.00 -11.42 -23.67
C LEU A 155 -12.35 -10.00 -23.20
N LYS A 156 -11.95 -9.60 -21.98
CA LYS A 156 -12.22 -8.25 -21.46
C LYS A 156 -11.72 -7.11 -22.36
N PRO A 157 -10.45 -7.07 -22.80
CA PRO A 157 -10.01 -6.01 -23.72
C PRO A 157 -10.67 -6.11 -25.09
N TYR A 158 -10.94 -7.32 -25.59
CA TYR A 158 -11.65 -7.49 -26.86
C TYR A 158 -13.07 -6.91 -26.84
N PHE A 159 -13.82 -7.10 -25.74
CA PHE A 159 -15.17 -6.56 -25.59
C PHE A 159 -15.21 -5.07 -25.19
N MET A 160 -14.23 -4.58 -24.43
CA MET A 160 -14.13 -3.16 -24.09
C MET A 160 -13.84 -2.30 -25.33
N ASN A 161 -13.02 -2.78 -26.27
CA ASN A 161 -12.71 -2.07 -27.51
C ASN A 161 -13.92 -1.95 -28.46
N ARG A 162 -14.96 -2.78 -28.31
CA ARG A 162 -16.19 -2.66 -29.10
C ARG A 162 -17.18 -1.63 -28.56
N LYS A 163 -17.18 -1.34 -27.25
CA LYS A 163 -18.10 -0.35 -26.65
C LYS A 163 -17.74 1.10 -26.96
N VAL A 164 -16.46 1.38 -27.29
CA VAL A 164 -15.98 2.73 -27.63
C VAL A 164 -16.40 3.18 -29.04
N ARG A 165 -16.92 2.26 -29.87
CA ARG A 165 -17.27 2.54 -31.28
C ARG A 165 -18.76 2.85 -31.55
N LEU A 166 -19.58 2.98 -30.50
CA LEU A 166 -21.03 3.26 -30.61
C LEU A 166 -21.47 4.51 -29.83
N SER A 167 -20.57 5.49 -29.67
CA SER A 167 -20.93 6.85 -29.24
C SER A 167 -20.53 7.86 -30.30
#